data_AF-A0A327Y1C1-F1
#
_entry.id   AF-A0A327Y1C1-F1
#
_cell.length_a   1.000
_cell.length_b   1.000
_cell.length_c   1.000
_cell.angle_alpha   90.00
_cell.angle_beta   90.00
_cell.angle_gamma   90.00
#
_symmetry.space_group_name_H-M   'P 1'
#
loop_
_entity.id
_entity.type
_entity.pdbx_description
1 polymer ?
#
loop_
_entity_poly.entity_id
_entity_poly.type
_entity_poly.pdbx_seq_one_letter_code
_entity_poly.pdbx_strand_id
1 'polypeptide(L)'
;MAYTQADRCDVDEAQETCAIRYLVTSEPAETGLVDATSVRADAERRERQALGLWRQGLPIKDTLAERYLSGRLLTYPLPDTLRFHPPCWHPSAKRFPAMLARVSITQAS
;
A
#
# COMPACT_ATOMS: atom_id res chain seq x y z
N MET A 1 -37.53 -3.64 10.05
CA MET A 1 -36.43 -4.55 9.68
C MET A 1 -35.22 -4.16 10.50
N ALA A 2 -34.87 -4.96 11.49
CA ALA A 2 -33.82 -4.67 12.46
C ALA A 2 -32.48 -5.16 11.90
N TYR A 3 -31.54 -4.24 11.66
CA TYR A 3 -30.15 -4.60 11.43
C TYR A 3 -29.49 -4.79 12.79
N THR A 4 -29.15 -6.04 13.12
CA THR A 4 -28.54 -6.42 14.39
C THR A 4 -27.13 -5.82 14.51
N GLN A 5 -26.87 -5.33 15.71
CA GLN A 5 -25.69 -4.68 16.22
C GLN A 5 -24.45 -5.59 16.32
N ALA A 6 -24.12 -6.36 15.27
CA ALA A 6 -23.03 -7.35 15.31
C ALA A 6 -21.78 -6.97 14.49
N ASP A 7 -21.78 -5.88 13.73
CA ASP A 7 -20.62 -5.52 12.87
C ASP A 7 -19.97 -4.18 13.26
N ARG A 8 -19.94 -3.87 14.55
CA ARG A 8 -18.95 -2.91 15.03
C ARG A 8 -17.66 -3.70 15.22
N CYS A 9 -16.82 -3.72 14.20
CA CYS A 9 -15.43 -4.13 14.35
C CYS A 9 -14.84 -3.23 15.45
N ASP A 10 -14.67 -3.75 16.65
CA ASP A 10 -13.90 -3.09 17.70
C ASP A 10 -12.46 -3.00 17.19
N VAL A 11 -12.16 -1.84 16.61
CA VAL A 11 -10.85 -1.51 16.03
C VAL A 11 -9.76 -1.61 17.09
N ASP A 12 -10.10 -1.44 18.36
CA ASP A 12 -9.19 -1.59 19.51
C ASP A 12 -8.76 -3.05 19.74
N GLU A 13 -9.64 -4.05 19.56
CA GLU A 13 -9.30 -5.48 19.77
C GLU A 13 -8.45 -6.04 18.61
N ALA A 14 -8.64 -5.51 17.40
CA ALA A 14 -7.78 -5.78 16.26
C ALA A 14 -6.37 -5.16 16.42
N GLN A 15 -6.25 -4.04 17.14
CA GLN A 15 -4.96 -3.41 17.42
C GLN A 15 -4.14 -4.22 18.43
N GLU A 16 -4.76 -4.82 19.45
CA GLU A 16 -4.04 -5.64 20.44
C GLU A 16 -3.52 -6.96 19.87
N THR A 17 -4.31 -7.64 19.04
CA THR A 17 -3.91 -8.93 18.44
C THR A 17 -2.85 -8.75 17.34
N CYS A 18 -2.89 -7.63 16.61
CA CYS A 18 -1.91 -7.32 15.56
C CYS A 18 -0.59 -6.77 16.13
N ALA A 19 -0.63 -6.06 17.26
CA ALA A 19 0.56 -5.51 17.92
C ALA A 19 1.54 -6.61 18.37
N ILE A 20 1.04 -7.76 18.83
CA ILE A 20 1.91 -8.86 19.31
C ILE A 20 2.57 -9.64 18.16
N ARG A 21 1.97 -9.69 16.96
CA ARG A 21 2.57 -10.39 15.81
C ARG A 21 3.61 -9.56 15.04
N TYR A 22 3.67 -8.25 15.25
CA TYR A 22 4.66 -7.39 14.59
C TYR A 22 6.03 -7.32 15.31
N LEU A 23 6.11 -7.70 16.59
CA LEU A 23 7.35 -7.51 17.37
C LEU A 23 8.31 -8.72 17.38
N VAL A 24 7.92 -9.88 16.87
CA VAL A 24 8.78 -11.09 16.86
C VAL A 24 8.78 -11.74 15.47
N THR A 25 9.52 -11.16 14.54
CA THR A 25 10.29 -11.84 13.47
C THR A 25 10.97 -10.79 12.60
N SER A 26 11.86 -10.01 13.21
CA SER A 26 13.05 -9.58 12.49
C SER A 26 14.24 -10.15 13.26
N GLU A 27 14.66 -11.34 12.86
CA GLU A 27 16.06 -11.71 13.07
C GLU A 27 16.90 -10.55 12.54
N PRO A 28 17.90 -10.05 13.28
CA PRO A 28 18.65 -8.89 12.88
C PRO A 28 19.35 -9.25 11.57
N ALA A 29 18.88 -8.66 10.46
CA ALA A 29 19.66 -8.62 9.25
C ALA A 29 21.01 -8.02 9.65
N GLU A 30 22.03 -8.85 9.57
CA GLU A 30 23.42 -8.58 9.92
C GLU A 30 23.81 -7.27 9.24
N THR A 31 23.78 -6.17 10.01
CA THR A 31 24.09 -4.85 9.50
C THR A 31 25.60 -4.80 9.26
N GLY A 32 26.01 -5.28 8.09
CA GLY A 32 27.26 -4.84 7.50
C GLY A 32 27.27 -3.31 7.51
N LEU A 33 28.43 -2.71 7.77
CA LEU A 33 28.61 -1.26 7.78
C LEU A 33 28.30 -0.71 6.39
N VAL A 34 27.03 -0.36 6.15
CA VAL A 34 26.58 0.30 4.94
C VAL A 34 26.95 1.78 5.06
N ASP A 35 27.70 2.29 4.09
CA ASP A 35 28.04 3.70 4.03
C ASP A 35 26.75 4.53 3.99
N ALA A 36 26.59 5.48 4.91
CA ALA A 36 25.41 6.34 4.97
C ALA A 36 25.16 7.08 3.64
N THR A 37 26.23 7.35 2.88
CA THR A 37 26.11 7.96 1.54
C THR A 37 25.48 7.01 0.53
N SER A 38 25.84 5.72 0.54
CA SER A 38 25.26 4.71 -0.37
C SER A 38 23.80 4.44 -0.04
N VAL A 39 23.45 4.39 1.25
CA VAL A 39 22.07 4.19 1.71
C VAL A 39 21.15 5.31 1.21
N ARG A 40 21.61 6.57 1.31
CA ARG A 40 20.84 7.72 0.83
C ARG A 40 20.68 7.72 -0.68
N ALA A 41 21.76 7.47 -1.43
CA ALA A 41 21.71 7.42 -2.89
C ALA A 41 20.75 6.33 -3.41
N ASP A 42 20.74 5.16 -2.75
CA ASP A 42 19.81 4.08 -3.07
C ASP A 42 18.36 4.43 -2.72
N ALA A 43 18.12 5.12 -1.60
CA ALA A 43 16.79 5.60 -1.23
C ALA A 43 16.23 6.58 -2.27
N GLU A 44 17.04 7.57 -2.69
CA GLU A 44 16.65 8.56 -3.71
C GLU A 44 16.41 7.91 -5.08
N ARG A 45 17.18 6.87 -5.43
CA ARG A 45 16.96 6.09 -6.66
C ARG A 45 15.64 5.31 -6.58
N ARG A 46 15.38 4.61 -5.48
CA ARG A 46 14.14 3.84 -5.27
C ARG A 46 12.91 4.73 -5.26
N GLU A 47 13.00 5.90 -4.61
CA GLU A 47 11.93 6.90 -4.61
C GLU A 47 11.61 7.37 -6.02
N ARG A 48 12.63 7.75 -6.82
CA ARG A 48 12.41 8.16 -8.22
C ARG A 48 11.74 7.07 -9.05
N GLN A 49 12.14 5.81 -8.86
CA GLN A 49 11.53 4.67 -9.56
C GLN A 49 10.07 4.47 -9.14
N ALA A 50 9.78 4.50 -7.84
CA ALA A 50 8.43 4.37 -7.30
C ALA A 50 7.52 5.50 -7.78
N LEU A 51 8.01 6.75 -7.76
CA LEU A 51 7.29 7.91 -8.30
C LEU A 51 7.07 7.80 -9.80
N GLY A 52 8.05 7.30 -10.55
CA GLY A 52 7.93 7.04 -11.99
C GLY A 52 6.81 6.05 -12.29
N LEU A 53 6.79 4.91 -11.60
CA LEU A 53 5.73 3.90 -11.72
C LEU A 53 4.36 4.46 -11.33
N TRP A 54 4.29 5.21 -10.23
CA TRP A 54 3.04 5.82 -9.79
C TRP A 54 2.49 6.83 -10.80
N ARG A 55 3.35 7.67 -11.40
CA ARG A 55 2.95 8.64 -12.43
C ARG A 55 2.43 7.99 -13.71
N GLN A 56 2.93 6.80 -14.06
CA GLN A 56 2.46 6.03 -15.21
C GLN A 56 1.08 5.38 -14.94
N GLY A 57 0.65 5.32 -13.69
CA GLY A 57 -0.66 4.78 -13.31
C GLY A 57 -1.82 5.67 -13.75
N LEU A 58 -2.89 5.02 -14.19
CA LEU A 58 -4.16 5.66 -14.52
C LEU A 58 -4.92 6.04 -13.23
N PRO A 59 -5.82 7.05 -13.29
CA PRO A 59 -6.81 7.26 -12.24
C PRO A 59 -7.61 5.98 -11.97
N ILE A 60 -8.11 5.81 -10.74
CA ILE A 60 -8.86 4.58 -10.38
C ILE A 60 -10.28 4.58 -10.89
N LYS A 61 -10.88 5.76 -11.11
CA LYS A 61 -12.23 5.86 -11.66
C LYS A 61 -12.36 5.07 -12.96
N ASP A 62 -13.45 4.34 -13.09
CA ASP A 62 -13.81 3.48 -14.23
C ASP A 62 -12.88 2.27 -14.45
N THR A 63 -12.04 1.91 -13.46
CA THR A 63 -11.13 0.76 -13.56
C THR A 63 -11.61 -0.48 -12.81
N LEU A 64 -10.94 -1.61 -13.03
CA LEU A 64 -11.16 -2.84 -12.24
C LEU A 64 -10.85 -2.62 -10.75
N ALA A 65 -9.93 -1.71 -10.43
CA ALA A 65 -9.58 -1.37 -9.06
C ALA A 65 -10.74 -0.68 -8.33
N GLU A 66 -11.50 0.21 -8.99
CA GLU A 66 -12.68 0.83 -8.39
C GLU A 66 -13.74 -0.21 -8.03
N ARG A 67 -14.09 -1.08 -8.98
CA ARG A 67 -15.06 -2.17 -8.75
C ARG A 67 -14.63 -3.08 -7.60
N TYR A 68 -13.33 -3.40 -7.52
CA TYR A 68 -12.77 -4.18 -6.42
C TYR A 68 -12.94 -3.47 -5.06
N LEU A 69 -12.69 -2.16 -5.00
CA LEU A 69 -12.82 -1.36 -3.77
C LEU A 69 -14.29 -1.15 -3.37
N SER A 70 -15.20 -0.93 -4.32
CA SER A 70 -16.64 -0.82 -4.03
C SER A 70 -17.20 -2.12 -3.45
N GLY A 71 -16.76 -3.28 -3.96
CA GLY A 71 -17.10 -4.59 -3.38
C GLY A 71 -16.55 -4.80 -1.97
N ARG A 72 -15.52 -4.04 -1.58
CA ARG A 72 -14.92 -4.01 -0.23
C ARG A 72 -15.53 -2.94 0.68
N LEU A 73 -16.65 -2.32 0.27
CA LEU A 73 -17.32 -1.24 1.00
C LEU A 73 -16.47 0.04 1.14
N LEU A 74 -15.51 0.25 0.23
CA LEU A 74 -14.75 1.50 0.11
C LEU A 74 -15.41 2.41 -0.94
N THR A 75 -16.57 2.95 -0.58
CA THR A 75 -17.46 3.72 -1.47
C THR A 75 -17.25 5.24 -1.44
N TYR A 76 -16.35 5.74 -0.59
CA TYR A 76 -15.99 7.17 -0.52
C TYR A 76 -15.21 7.59 -1.78
N PRO A 77 -15.25 8.88 -2.19
CA PRO A 77 -14.39 9.37 -3.27
C PRO A 77 -12.93 8.98 -3.02
N LEU A 78 -12.43 8.12 -3.90
CA LEU A 78 -11.10 7.57 -3.79
C LEU A 78 -10.07 8.69 -4.01
N PRO A 79 -9.01 8.74 -3.18
CA PRO A 79 -8.02 9.80 -3.27
C PRO A 79 -7.18 9.65 -4.54
N ASP A 80 -6.75 10.79 -5.11
CA ASP A 80 -5.87 10.82 -6.30
C ASP A 80 -4.48 10.20 -6.07
N THR A 81 -4.14 9.94 -4.80
CA THR A 81 -2.92 9.22 -4.40
C THR A 81 -2.99 7.73 -4.73
N LEU A 82 -4.19 7.18 -4.98
CA LEU A 82 -4.43 5.80 -5.35
C LEU A 82 -4.62 5.71 -6.88
N ARG A 83 -3.83 4.86 -7.55
CA ARG A 83 -3.79 4.71 -9.02
C ARG A 83 -3.85 3.25 -9.46
N PHE A 84 -4.20 3.03 -10.72
CA PHE A 84 -4.32 1.72 -11.35
C PHE A 84 -3.30 1.54 -12.48
N HIS A 85 -2.58 0.41 -12.49
CA HIS A 85 -1.63 0.05 -13.53
C HIS A 85 -2.11 -1.22 -14.26
N PRO A 86 -2.59 -1.13 -15.52
CA PRO A 86 -3.29 -2.25 -16.17
C PRO A 86 -2.41 -3.45 -16.55
N PRO A 87 -1.19 -3.27 -17.11
CA PRO A 87 -0.32 -4.40 -17.41
C PRO A 87 1.02 -4.28 -16.67
N CYS A 88 1.05 -4.67 -15.38
CA CYS A 88 2.28 -4.74 -14.61
C CYS A 88 2.99 -6.09 -14.82
N TRP A 89 4.31 -6.08 -14.93
CA TRP A 89 5.11 -7.30 -15.08
C TRP A 89 5.15 -8.09 -13.78
N HIS A 90 4.91 -9.40 -13.85
CA HIS A 90 4.99 -10.30 -12.70
C HIS A 90 6.08 -11.37 -12.92
N PRO A 91 6.76 -11.85 -11.85
CA PRO A 91 7.81 -12.87 -11.95
C PRO A 91 7.39 -14.17 -12.67
N SER A 92 6.09 -14.47 -12.73
CA SER A 92 5.55 -15.60 -13.50
C SER A 92 5.50 -15.39 -15.03
N ALA A 93 6.23 -14.39 -15.55
CA ALA A 93 6.25 -13.99 -16.96
C ALA A 93 4.87 -13.63 -17.55
N LYS A 94 3.92 -13.23 -16.70
CA LYS A 94 2.58 -12.77 -17.07
C LYS A 94 2.42 -11.31 -16.69
N ARG A 95 1.45 -10.65 -17.33
CA ARG A 95 1.06 -9.28 -16.98
C ARG A 95 -0.22 -9.32 -16.16
N PHE A 96 -0.19 -8.70 -14.99
CA PHE A 96 -1.35 -8.59 -14.12
C PHE A 96 -1.67 -7.13 -13.83
N PRO A 97 -2.95 -6.80 -13.60
CA PRO A 97 -3.31 -5.49 -13.10
C PRO A 97 -2.77 -5.29 -11.68
N ALA A 98 -2.26 -4.09 -11.40
CA ALA A 98 -1.77 -3.71 -10.09
C ALA A 98 -2.40 -2.39 -9.62
N MET A 99 -2.64 -2.28 -8.32
CA MET A 99 -3.06 -1.04 -7.68
C MET A 99 -1.86 -0.41 -6.98
N LEU A 100 -1.69 0.90 -7.09
CA LEU A 100 -0.57 1.65 -6.54
C LEU A 100 -1.08 2.72 -5.57
N ALA A 101 -0.51 2.78 -4.38
CA ALA A 101 -0.77 3.81 -3.40
C ALA A 101 0.50 4.63 -3.17
N ARG A 102 0.42 5.96 -3.32
CA ARG A 102 1.49 6.83 -2.86
C ARG A 102 1.27 7.15 -1.39
N VAL A 103 2.12 6.60 -0.54
CA VAL A 103 2.15 6.88 0.89
C VAL A 103 3.33 7.79 1.17
N SER A 104 3.05 9.00 1.63
CA SER A 104 4.03 9.84 2.30
C SER A 104 3.83 9.67 3.79
N ILE A 105 4.92 9.60 4.56
CA ILE A 105 4.85 9.83 6.01
C ILE A 105 4.49 11.30 6.20
N THR A 106 3.19 11.58 6.27
CA THR A 106 2.67 12.94 6.37
C THR A 106 3.23 13.61 7.63
N GLN A 107 3.98 14.70 7.48
CA GLN A 107 3.90 15.80 8.44
C GLN A 107 2.51 16.41 8.25
N ALA A 108 1.67 16.28 9.27
CA ALA A 108 0.33 16.87 9.27
C ALA A 108 0.43 18.38 9.00
N SER A 109 -0.40 18.89 8.09
CA SER A 109 -0.71 20.33 7.98
C SER A 109 -2.12 20.55 8.45
#